data_AF-A0A4U0XVY0-F1
#
_entry.id   AF-A0A4U0XVY0-F1
#
_cell.length_a   1.000
_cell.length_b   1.000
_cell.length_c   1.000
_cell.angle_alpha   90.00
_cell.angle_beta   90.00
_cell.angle_gamma   90.00
#
_symmetry.space_group_name_H-M   'P 1'
#
loop_
_entity.id
_entity.type
_entity.pdbx_description
1 polymer ?
#
loop_
_entity_poly.entity_id
_entity_poly.type
_entity_poly.pdbx_seq_one_letter_code
_entity_poly.pdbx_strand_id
1 'polypeptide(L)'
;MPGGRDVTGSVKFSSERLRVVLKDARKKLSFLKEANRGKQKQLLKVLLLTYGRTGKRRHELMKVLLEPGDGDATGIAAESEVLRDQTTGKASAGTRGSRILNNENANPGSNTPLRASDTEPEKQKEAKPLILGPKLKALLVSQAKIAPPDTTRSNPRPNSLALKIPDTNAWGRTMPASRVKNMTKKWYAQMLERVLPPLPPHEWENLQSLALGNTKFRGPVPRRPGTVDGSEVPLTLRNHAAMTAATGEGDGPHNLTPRYMRRMWARVFLQCPRMSYDAGWKNWKIEWGSVPGFQPDDSTWDVDEDEKKYLLKLFEGVDAKGKLMSSDKRVSLRRKGAEDSFSKTEE
;
A
#
# COMPACT_ATOMS: atom_id res chain seq x y z
N MET A 1 29.23 18.53 1.78
CA MET A 1 29.44 19.95 1.41
C MET A 1 28.30 20.78 1.98
N PRO A 2 28.50 21.51 3.10
CA PRO A 2 27.48 22.42 3.62
C PRO A 2 27.56 23.76 2.89
N GLY A 3 26.42 24.26 2.41
CA GLY A 3 26.33 25.55 1.72
C GLY A 3 26.62 26.73 2.64
N GLY A 4 27.48 27.64 2.18
CA GLY A 4 27.78 28.90 2.88
C GLY A 4 26.54 29.78 3.01
N ARG A 5 26.36 30.37 4.19
CA ARG A 5 25.32 31.36 4.48
C ARG A 5 25.91 32.77 4.28
N ASP A 6 25.14 33.65 3.64
CA ASP A 6 25.46 35.08 3.59
C ASP A 6 24.96 35.81 4.85
N VAL A 7 25.47 37.03 5.06
CA VAL A 7 25.22 37.94 6.20
C VAL A 7 23.73 38.26 6.45
N THR A 8 22.84 38.01 5.47
CA THR A 8 21.38 38.23 5.57
C THR A 8 20.57 36.99 5.96
N GLY A 9 21.22 35.86 6.26
CA GLY A 9 20.54 34.61 6.65
C GLY A 9 19.76 33.92 5.53
N SER A 10 19.81 34.42 4.30
CA SER A 10 19.11 33.84 3.14
C SER A 10 19.86 32.62 2.59
N VAL A 11 19.18 31.47 2.53
CA VAL A 11 19.73 30.22 1.99
C VAL A 11 19.81 30.33 0.47
N LYS A 12 21.02 30.55 -0.07
CA LYS A 12 21.27 30.49 -1.53
C LYS A 12 20.99 29.08 -2.04
N PHE A 13 19.90 28.90 -2.78
CA PHE A 13 19.69 27.68 -3.57
C PHE A 13 20.54 27.76 -4.83
N SER A 14 21.25 26.67 -5.15
CA SER A 14 21.91 26.53 -6.46
C SER A 14 20.90 26.79 -7.59
N SER A 15 21.32 27.52 -8.63
CA SER A 15 20.48 27.86 -9.79
C SER A 15 19.91 26.60 -10.46
N GLU A 16 20.66 25.50 -10.45
CA GLU A 16 20.22 24.19 -10.93
C GLU A 16 19.06 23.63 -10.10
N ARG A 17 19.16 23.72 -8.76
CA ARG A 17 18.09 23.29 -7.85
C ARG A 17 16.82 24.09 -8.09
N LEU A 18 16.93 25.41 -8.32
CA LEU A 18 15.79 26.25 -8.64
C LEU A 18 15.12 25.82 -9.96
N ARG A 19 15.90 25.52 -11.01
CA ARG A 19 15.37 25.03 -12.29
C ARG A 19 14.61 23.70 -12.12
N VAL A 20 15.14 22.77 -11.33
CA VAL A 20 14.47 21.49 -11.04
C VAL A 20 13.16 21.71 -10.30
N VAL A 21 13.18 22.53 -9.24
CA VAL A 21 11.98 22.85 -8.45
C VAL A 21 10.92 23.54 -9.31
N LEU A 22 11.29 24.47 -10.19
CA LEU A 22 10.37 25.12 -11.11
C LEU A 22 9.77 24.14 -12.13
N LYS A 23 10.57 23.22 -12.67
CA LYS A 23 10.09 22.17 -13.58
C LYS A 23 9.07 21.28 -12.88
N ASP A 24 9.35 20.87 -11.65
CA ASP A 24 8.43 20.05 -10.85
C ASP A 24 7.16 20.80 -10.46
N ALA A 25 7.27 22.09 -10.14
CA ALA A 25 6.12 22.95 -9.85
C ALA A 25 5.20 23.07 -11.09
N ARG A 26 5.77 23.29 -12.28
CA ARG A 26 5.01 23.35 -13.54
C ARG A 26 4.30 22.03 -13.84
N LYS A 27 4.97 20.89 -13.64
CA LYS A 27 4.37 19.56 -13.78
C LYS A 27 3.20 19.35 -12.81
N LYS A 28 3.37 19.68 -11.53
CA LYS A 28 2.31 19.58 -10.50
C LYS A 28 1.13 20.50 -10.83
N LEU A 29 1.40 21.71 -11.31
CA LEU A 29 0.38 22.66 -11.76
C LEU A 29 -0.41 22.09 -12.93
N SER A 30 0.27 21.55 -13.96
CA SER A 30 -0.38 20.90 -15.10
C SER A 30 -1.26 19.74 -14.65
N PHE A 31 -0.74 18.90 -13.76
CA PHE A 31 -1.46 17.77 -13.17
C PHE A 31 -2.73 18.20 -12.43
N LEU A 32 -2.68 19.28 -11.63
CA LEU A 32 -3.86 19.82 -10.95
C LEU A 32 -4.87 20.46 -11.91
N LYS A 33 -4.39 21.14 -12.98
CA LYS A 33 -5.26 21.65 -14.04
C LYS A 33 -6.01 20.52 -14.74
N GLU A 34 -5.33 19.40 -15.01
CA GLU A 34 -5.93 18.22 -15.61
C GLU A 34 -6.95 17.53 -14.70
N ALA A 35 -6.65 17.42 -13.40
CA ALA A 35 -7.62 16.93 -12.42
C ALA A 35 -8.89 17.81 -12.39
N ASN A 36 -8.72 19.14 -12.44
CA ASN A 36 -9.83 20.08 -12.48
C ASN A 36 -10.62 20.06 -13.81
N ARG A 37 -9.99 19.64 -14.91
CA ARG A 37 -10.69 19.37 -16.17
C ARG A 37 -11.49 18.07 -16.11
N GLY A 38 -11.27 17.23 -15.09
CA GLY A 38 -11.97 15.97 -14.88
C GLY A 38 -11.30 14.75 -15.50
N LYS A 39 -9.98 14.80 -15.73
CA LYS A 39 -9.22 13.57 -16.03
C LYS A 39 -9.24 12.64 -14.81
N GLN A 40 -9.79 11.44 -14.98
CA GLN A 40 -10.06 10.50 -13.89
C GLN A 40 -8.82 10.10 -13.09
N LYS A 41 -7.74 9.70 -13.78
CA LYS A 41 -6.50 9.19 -13.15
C LYS A 41 -5.85 10.28 -12.29
N GLN A 42 -5.81 11.51 -12.79
CA GLN A 42 -5.26 12.67 -12.09
C GLN A 42 -6.10 13.02 -10.87
N LEU A 43 -7.42 13.11 -11.04
CA LEU A 43 -8.35 13.43 -9.95
C LEU A 43 -8.30 12.37 -8.84
N LEU A 44 -8.37 11.09 -9.21
CA LEU A 44 -8.27 9.99 -8.26
C LEU A 44 -6.98 10.07 -7.45
N LYS A 45 -5.85 10.31 -8.11
CA LYS A 45 -4.56 10.45 -7.45
C LYS A 45 -4.50 11.66 -6.52
N VAL A 46 -5.13 12.79 -6.86
CA VAL A 46 -5.29 13.92 -5.91
C VAL A 46 -6.07 13.47 -4.68
N LEU A 47 -7.22 12.81 -4.85
CA LEU A 47 -8.03 12.36 -3.72
C LEU A 47 -7.28 11.36 -2.83
N LEU A 48 -6.57 10.40 -3.41
CA LEU A 48 -5.72 9.46 -2.67
C LEU A 48 -4.61 10.16 -1.87
N LEU A 49 -4.06 11.26 -2.37
CA LEU A 49 -3.09 12.07 -1.63
C LEU A 49 -3.76 12.82 -0.48
N THR A 50 -4.95 13.39 -0.69
CA THR A 50 -5.68 14.14 0.35
C THR A 50 -6.05 13.26 1.54
N TYR A 51 -6.59 12.06 1.31
CA TYR A 51 -7.01 11.11 2.35
C TYR A 51 -5.88 10.15 2.78
N GLY A 52 -4.62 10.50 2.52
CA GLY A 52 -3.46 9.77 3.03
C GLY A 52 -3.35 8.30 2.61
N ARG A 53 -3.92 7.92 1.45
CA ARG A 53 -3.65 6.59 0.85
C ARG A 53 -2.25 6.56 0.24
N THR A 54 -1.77 7.72 -0.23
CA THR A 54 -0.41 7.89 -0.78
C THR A 54 0.24 9.19 -0.26
N GLY A 55 1.53 9.36 -0.52
CA GLY A 55 2.25 10.61 -0.26
C GLY A 55 2.54 10.90 1.21
N LYS A 56 2.74 12.18 1.55
CA LYS A 56 3.19 12.64 2.87
C LYS A 56 2.16 12.36 3.97
N ARG A 57 0.88 12.67 3.71
CA ARG A 57 -0.22 12.49 4.67
C ARG A 57 -0.34 11.04 5.15
N ARG A 58 -0.07 10.06 4.28
CA ARG A 58 0.00 8.64 4.68
C ARG A 58 1.00 8.42 5.81
N HIS A 59 2.19 8.97 5.69
CA HIS A 59 3.25 8.81 6.69
C HIS A 59 2.90 9.51 8.00
N GLU A 60 2.22 10.66 7.93
CA GLU A 60 1.69 11.36 9.11
C GLU A 60 0.68 10.48 9.86
N LEU A 61 -0.29 9.87 9.16
CA LEU A 61 -1.27 8.96 9.77
C LEU A 61 -0.62 7.67 10.29
N MET A 62 0.34 7.12 9.56
CA MET A 62 1.10 5.94 9.99
C MET A 62 1.95 6.22 11.22
N LYS A 63 2.49 7.44 11.37
CA LYS A 63 3.28 7.82 12.55
C LYS A 63 2.42 7.75 13.81
N VAL A 64 1.21 8.29 13.77
CA VAL A 64 0.24 8.22 14.88
C VAL A 64 -0.10 6.77 15.25
N LEU A 65 -0.16 5.87 14.25
CA LEU A 65 -0.45 4.46 14.48
C LEU A 65 0.73 3.68 15.11
N LEU A 66 1.96 4.11 14.82
CA LEU A 66 3.19 3.49 15.33
C LEU A 66 3.61 4.01 16.71
N GLU A 67 3.05 5.14 17.14
CA GLU A 67 3.28 5.65 18.49
C GLU A 67 2.66 4.67 19.51
N PRO A 68 3.46 4.16 20.48
CA PRO A 68 2.94 3.29 21.53
C PRO A 68 1.95 4.10 22.34
N GLY A 69 0.66 3.80 22.22
CA GLY A 69 -0.35 4.45 23.03
C GLY A 69 -0.38 3.85 24.42
N ASP A 70 -0.88 4.60 25.40
CA ASP A 70 -0.94 4.18 26.80
C ASP A 70 -1.73 2.86 27.02
N GLY A 71 -2.62 2.49 26.10
CA GLY A 71 -3.36 1.21 26.11
C GLY A 71 -2.62 0.00 25.52
N ASP A 72 -1.43 0.17 24.93
CA ASP A 72 -0.67 -0.92 24.30
C ASP A 72 0.32 -1.60 25.29
N ALA A 73 0.61 -0.96 26.43
CA ALA A 73 1.54 -1.47 27.44
C ALA A 73 1.05 -2.79 28.08
N THR A 74 -0.27 -2.97 28.22
CA THR A 74 -0.87 -4.17 28.83
C THR A 74 -0.90 -5.38 27.90
N GLY A 75 -0.86 -5.18 26.58
CA GLY A 75 -0.90 -6.28 25.58
C GLY A 75 0.47 -6.88 25.27
N ILE A 76 1.53 -6.07 25.32
CA ILE A 76 2.91 -6.50 25.04
C ILE A 76 3.42 -7.47 26.13
N ALA A 77 2.95 -7.32 27.37
CA ALA A 77 3.27 -8.24 28.46
C ALA A 77 2.66 -9.64 28.23
N ALA A 78 1.39 -9.70 27.82
CA ALA A 78 0.66 -10.96 27.64
C ALA A 78 1.18 -11.82 26.47
N GLU A 79 1.53 -11.22 25.32
CA GLU A 79 2.10 -12.00 24.20
C GLU A 79 3.55 -12.46 24.48
N SER A 80 4.28 -11.78 25.37
CA SER A 80 5.64 -12.18 25.75
C SER A 80 5.69 -13.36 26.73
N GLU A 81 4.59 -13.66 27.43
CA GLU A 81 4.46 -14.87 28.25
C GLU A 81 4.07 -16.10 27.43
N VAL A 82 3.20 -15.95 26.42
CA VAL A 82 2.74 -17.06 25.56
C VAL A 82 3.87 -17.68 24.72
N LEU A 83 4.96 -16.94 24.49
CA LEU A 83 6.17 -17.44 23.81
C LEU A 83 7.14 -18.19 24.74
N ARG A 84 7.03 -18.05 26.07
CA ARG A 84 7.86 -18.79 27.04
C ARG A 84 7.30 -20.18 27.32
N ASP A 85 5.97 -20.30 27.39
CA ASP A 85 5.28 -21.56 27.73
C ASP A 85 5.38 -22.65 26.66
N GLN A 86 5.69 -22.29 25.40
CA GLN A 86 5.87 -23.27 24.33
C GLN A 86 7.26 -23.96 24.35
N THR A 87 8.17 -23.54 25.24
CA THR A 87 9.55 -24.10 25.31
C THR A 87 9.82 -24.98 26.53
N THR A 88 8.85 -25.18 27.41
CA THR A 88 9.01 -26.01 28.62
C THR A 88 7.99 -27.15 28.65
N GLY A 89 8.35 -28.30 28.05
CA GLY A 89 7.44 -29.45 28.07
C GLY A 89 7.94 -30.75 27.42
N LYS A 90 9.07 -31.30 27.87
CA LYS A 90 9.32 -32.75 28.08
C LYS A 90 10.80 -33.00 28.41
N ALA A 91 11.12 -33.06 29.69
CA ALA A 91 12.28 -33.81 30.18
C ALA A 91 11.72 -35.12 30.77
N SER A 92 12.06 -36.25 30.16
CA SER A 92 11.89 -37.56 30.79
C SER A 92 13.26 -38.20 30.98
N ALA A 93 13.50 -38.55 32.24
CA ALA A 93 14.60 -39.26 32.84
C ALA A 93 15.28 -40.36 31.99
N GLY A 94 16.59 -40.49 32.17
CA GLY A 94 17.40 -41.59 31.66
C GLY A 94 18.85 -41.54 32.16
N THR A 95 19.04 -41.79 33.45
CA THR A 95 20.35 -41.99 34.09
C THR A 95 21.01 -43.28 33.61
N ARG A 96 22.31 -43.21 33.24
CA ARG A 96 23.41 -44.20 33.33
C ARG A 96 24.56 -43.63 32.48
N GLY A 97 25.70 -43.17 33.00
CA GLY A 97 26.65 -43.88 33.84
C GLY A 97 27.74 -44.48 32.94
N SER A 98 29.03 -44.29 33.29
CA SER A 98 30.26 -44.79 32.62
C SER A 98 30.88 -43.81 31.60
N ARG A 99 32.17 -43.50 31.56
CA ARG A 99 33.35 -43.89 32.37
C ARG A 99 34.52 -43.01 31.89
N ILE A 100 35.29 -42.51 32.84
CA ILE A 100 36.60 -41.87 32.63
C ILE A 100 37.54 -42.91 32.03
N LEU A 101 38.23 -42.55 30.93
CA LEU A 101 39.53 -43.09 30.60
C LEU A 101 40.43 -41.93 30.14
N ASN A 102 41.44 -41.69 30.96
CA ASN A 102 42.61 -40.91 30.60
C ASN A 102 43.36 -41.63 29.48
N ASN A 103 43.92 -40.88 28.54
CA ASN A 103 45.15 -41.32 27.88
C ASN A 103 46.04 -40.10 27.61
N GLU A 104 47.13 -40.05 28.38
CA GLU A 104 48.28 -39.19 28.16
C GLU A 104 49.22 -39.90 27.18
N ASN A 105 49.60 -39.25 26.08
CA ASN A 105 51.01 -39.20 25.63
C ASN A 105 51.21 -38.35 24.36
N ALA A 106 52.06 -37.32 24.52
CA ALA A 106 53.13 -36.81 23.64
C ALA A 106 52.76 -36.27 22.23
N ASN A 107 53.28 -35.14 21.70
CA ASN A 107 54.40 -34.26 22.07
C ASN A 107 54.26 -32.89 21.30
N PRO A 108 55.23 -31.94 21.30
CA PRO A 108 54.95 -30.54 21.53
C PRO A 108 55.23 -29.66 20.30
N GLY A 109 54.65 -28.48 20.23
CA GLY A 109 54.91 -27.60 19.10
C GLY A 109 54.32 -26.22 19.31
N SER A 110 55.10 -25.37 19.99
CA SER A 110 55.17 -23.93 19.75
C SER A 110 53.86 -23.21 19.44
N ASN A 111 53.23 -22.62 20.44
CA ASN A 111 53.44 -21.20 20.72
C ASN A 111 52.47 -20.68 21.81
N THR A 112 53.08 -20.00 22.76
CA THR A 112 52.49 -19.33 23.92
C THR A 112 51.31 -18.42 23.56
N PRO A 113 50.25 -18.40 24.39
CA PRO A 113 49.08 -17.57 24.20
C PRO A 113 49.37 -16.14 24.64
N LEU A 114 49.16 -15.17 23.75
CA LEU A 114 49.18 -13.76 24.13
C LEU A 114 47.77 -13.20 24.10
N ARG A 115 47.29 -12.98 25.33
CA ARG A 115 46.36 -11.93 25.74
C ARG A 115 44.88 -12.17 25.44
N ALA A 116 44.26 -12.87 26.39
CA ALA A 116 42.95 -12.49 26.88
C ALA A 116 42.98 -10.98 27.20
N SER A 117 42.44 -10.17 26.29
CA SER A 117 41.78 -8.94 26.70
C SER A 117 40.37 -9.35 27.11
N ASP A 118 40.10 -9.18 28.39
CA ASP A 118 38.78 -9.11 28.98
C ASP A 118 37.96 -8.02 28.25
N THR A 119 37.44 -8.37 27.09
CA THR A 119 36.20 -7.76 26.62
C THR A 119 35.12 -8.61 27.25
N GLU A 120 34.55 -8.09 28.35
CA GLU A 120 33.24 -8.49 28.81
C GLU A 120 32.37 -8.79 27.58
N PRO A 121 31.60 -9.90 27.56
CA PRO A 121 30.64 -10.09 26.48
C PRO A 121 29.69 -8.90 26.54
N GLU A 122 29.91 -7.91 25.68
CA GLU A 122 28.99 -6.80 25.50
C GLU A 122 27.64 -7.45 25.36
N LYS A 123 26.80 -7.23 26.39
CA LYS A 123 25.40 -7.62 26.42
C LYS A 123 24.87 -7.28 25.05
N GLN A 124 24.74 -8.31 24.20
CA GLN A 124 23.96 -8.21 22.98
C GLN A 124 22.59 -7.91 23.51
N LYS A 125 22.25 -6.61 23.60
CA LYS A 125 20.94 -6.15 24.01
C LYS A 125 20.00 -6.95 23.13
N GLU A 126 19.34 -7.93 23.73
CA GLU A 126 18.46 -8.85 23.04
C GLU A 126 17.36 -7.97 22.48
N ALA A 127 17.57 -7.50 21.26
CA ALA A 127 16.67 -6.62 20.57
C ALA A 127 15.40 -7.44 20.40
N LYS A 128 14.44 -7.22 21.30
CA LYS A 128 13.13 -7.84 21.27
C LYS A 128 12.64 -7.79 19.81
N PRO A 129 12.20 -8.92 19.24
CA PRO A 129 11.76 -8.93 17.85
C PRO A 129 10.69 -7.85 17.66
N LEU A 130 10.73 -7.18 16.51
CA LEU A 130 9.74 -6.17 16.14
C LEU A 130 8.38 -6.87 16.02
N ILE A 131 7.60 -6.86 17.09
CA ILE A 131 6.25 -7.42 17.14
C ILE A 131 5.27 -6.36 16.66
N LEU A 132 4.28 -6.82 15.92
CA LEU A 132 3.19 -5.98 15.42
C LEU A 132 2.32 -5.54 16.60
N GLY A 133 2.23 -4.23 16.86
CA GLY A 133 1.37 -3.72 17.93
C GLY A 133 -0.10 -4.13 17.73
N PRO A 134 -0.90 -4.21 18.82
CA PRO A 134 -2.27 -4.73 18.78
C PRO A 134 -3.17 -3.92 17.83
N LYS A 135 -2.98 -2.59 17.79
CA LYS A 135 -3.61 -1.67 16.83
C LYS A 135 -3.39 -2.10 15.37
N LEU A 136 -2.13 -2.30 15.02
CA LEU A 136 -1.69 -2.60 13.66
C LEU A 136 -2.10 -4.03 13.25
N LYS A 137 -2.05 -4.97 14.20
CA LYS A 137 -2.54 -6.35 14.04
C LYS A 137 -4.04 -6.37 13.75
N ALA A 138 -4.84 -5.67 14.54
CA ALA A 138 -6.29 -5.58 14.33
C ALA A 138 -6.62 -5.00 12.94
N LEU A 139 -5.93 -3.93 12.55
CA LEU A 139 -6.12 -3.31 11.23
C LEU A 139 -5.79 -4.29 10.10
N LEU A 140 -4.62 -4.93 10.15
CA LEU A 140 -4.18 -5.89 9.14
C LEU A 140 -5.13 -7.09 9.00
N VAL A 141 -5.62 -7.61 10.13
CA VAL A 141 -6.63 -8.68 10.13
C VAL A 141 -7.94 -8.20 9.49
N SER A 142 -8.39 -6.98 9.80
CA SER A 142 -9.60 -6.42 9.18
C SER A 142 -9.44 -6.19 7.68
N GLN A 143 -8.26 -5.71 7.24
CA GLN A 143 -7.95 -5.46 5.84
C GLN A 143 -7.90 -6.75 5.03
N ALA A 144 -7.31 -7.82 5.59
CA ALA A 144 -7.27 -9.13 4.95
C ALA A 144 -8.65 -9.79 4.82
N LYS A 145 -9.60 -9.47 5.71
CA LYS A 145 -10.97 -9.97 5.66
C LYS A 145 -11.83 -9.25 4.62
N ILE A 146 -11.74 -7.92 4.56
CA ILE A 146 -12.61 -7.10 3.71
C ILE A 146 -12.04 -6.95 2.28
N ALA A 147 -10.72 -7.02 2.13
CA ALA A 147 -10.03 -6.88 0.85
C ALA A 147 -10.50 -5.64 0.05
N PRO A 148 -10.26 -4.41 0.55
CA PRO A 148 -10.65 -3.18 -0.14
C PRO A 148 -10.02 -3.08 -1.54
N PRO A 149 -10.54 -2.25 -2.46
CA PRO A 149 -10.00 -2.16 -3.82
C PRO A 149 -8.49 -1.85 -3.88
N ASP A 150 -7.73 -2.67 -4.62
CA ASP A 150 -6.26 -2.60 -4.75
C ASP A 150 -5.82 -1.43 -5.67
N THR A 151 -6.26 -0.19 -5.41
CA THR A 151 -5.96 0.96 -6.28
C THR A 151 -4.53 1.47 -6.14
N THR A 152 -3.94 1.39 -4.95
CA THR A 152 -2.60 1.95 -4.68
C THR A 152 -1.56 0.89 -4.39
N ARG A 153 -1.94 -0.13 -3.62
CA ARG A 153 -1.08 -1.19 -3.12
C ARG A 153 -1.89 -2.47 -3.01
N SER A 154 -1.20 -3.61 -3.13
CA SER A 154 -1.85 -4.90 -2.96
C SER A 154 -2.12 -5.19 -1.49
N ASN A 155 -3.33 -5.63 -1.20
CA ASN A 155 -3.75 -6.00 0.14
C ASN A 155 -2.90 -7.12 0.77
N PRO A 156 -2.77 -7.13 2.11
CA PRO A 156 -2.17 -8.24 2.82
C PRO A 156 -3.01 -9.51 2.64
N ARG A 157 -2.36 -10.61 2.27
CA ARG A 157 -3.01 -11.92 2.24
C ARG A 157 -3.11 -12.49 3.66
N PRO A 158 -4.17 -13.24 3.99
CA PRO A 158 -4.32 -13.83 5.33
C PRO A 158 -3.11 -14.69 5.73
N ASN A 159 -2.57 -15.47 4.79
CA ASN A 159 -1.37 -16.31 5.01
C ASN A 159 -0.07 -15.53 5.24
N SER A 160 -0.04 -14.24 4.93
CA SER A 160 1.13 -13.37 5.09
C SER A 160 1.13 -12.62 6.43
N LEU A 161 0.04 -12.67 7.18
CA LEU A 161 -0.11 -12.03 8.49
C LEU A 161 0.71 -12.74 9.58
N ALA A 162 0.98 -14.03 9.41
CA ALA A 162 1.88 -14.78 10.28
C ALA A 162 3.31 -14.73 9.74
N LEU A 163 4.26 -14.40 10.62
CA LEU A 163 5.68 -14.46 10.31
C LEU A 163 6.13 -15.93 10.20
N LYS A 164 6.53 -16.35 9.00
CA LYS A 164 7.01 -17.71 8.73
C LYS A 164 8.54 -17.72 8.79
N ILE A 165 9.08 -18.07 9.95
CA ILE A 165 10.51 -18.34 10.11
C ILE A 165 10.63 -19.85 10.34
N PRO A 166 11.42 -20.57 9.53
CA PRO A 166 11.70 -21.97 9.81
C PRO A 166 12.54 -22.08 11.08
N ASP A 167 12.31 -23.10 11.92
CA ASP A 167 13.07 -23.22 13.18
C ASP A 167 14.56 -23.55 12.92
N THR A 168 14.82 -24.29 11.85
CA THR A 168 16.16 -24.77 11.47
C THR A 168 16.64 -24.21 10.13
N ASN A 169 17.96 -24.06 10.01
CA ASN A 169 18.66 -23.73 8.78
C ASN A 169 18.90 -25.00 7.92
N ALA A 170 19.42 -24.85 6.69
CA ALA A 170 19.74 -25.95 5.78
C ALA A 170 20.66 -27.04 6.38
N TRP A 171 21.48 -26.68 7.37
CA TRP A 171 22.35 -27.61 8.11
C TRP A 171 21.72 -28.17 9.40
N GLY A 172 20.41 -28.05 9.60
CA GLY A 172 19.69 -28.57 10.78
C GLY A 172 19.94 -27.82 12.09
N ARG A 173 20.75 -26.75 12.08
CA ARG A 173 20.98 -25.88 13.25
C ARG A 173 19.84 -24.87 13.43
N THR A 174 19.62 -24.37 14.64
CA THR A 174 18.65 -23.28 14.88
C THR A 174 18.96 -22.05 14.02
N MET A 175 17.94 -21.32 13.62
CA MET A 175 18.13 -20.13 12.78
C MET A 175 19.04 -19.08 13.46
N PRO A 176 20.06 -18.54 12.76
CA PRO A 176 20.90 -17.48 13.31
C PRO A 176 20.07 -16.25 13.70
N ALA A 177 20.31 -15.69 14.88
CA ALA A 177 19.54 -14.55 15.41
C ALA A 177 19.54 -13.34 14.47
N SER A 178 20.66 -13.05 13.79
CA SER A 178 20.74 -11.97 12.80
C SER A 178 19.84 -12.22 11.58
N ARG A 179 19.71 -13.49 11.14
CA ARG A 179 18.83 -13.85 10.04
C ARG A 179 17.36 -13.69 10.45
N VAL A 180 17.00 -14.12 11.65
CA VAL A 180 15.67 -13.90 12.25
C VAL A 180 15.34 -12.40 12.33
N LYS A 181 16.27 -11.58 12.81
CA LYS A 181 16.14 -10.11 12.86
C LYS A 181 15.94 -9.48 11.47
N ASN A 182 16.64 -9.96 10.46
CA ASN A 182 16.48 -9.43 9.10
C ASN A 182 15.17 -9.89 8.44
N MET A 183 14.76 -11.14 8.69
CA MET A 183 13.48 -11.68 8.22
C MET A 183 12.30 -10.94 8.87
N THR A 184 12.33 -10.74 10.20
CA THR A 184 11.33 -9.95 10.94
C THR A 184 11.25 -8.52 10.40
N LYS A 185 12.39 -7.83 10.23
CA LYS A 185 12.43 -6.47 9.65
C LYS A 185 11.82 -6.41 8.25
N LYS A 186 12.20 -7.35 7.37
CA LYS A 186 11.68 -7.40 6.00
C LYS A 186 10.18 -7.65 5.98
N TRP A 187 9.70 -8.62 6.76
CA TRP A 187 8.27 -8.91 6.90
C TRP A 187 7.51 -7.70 7.46
N TYR A 188 8.02 -7.07 8.52
CA TYR A 188 7.42 -5.89 9.13
C TYR A 188 7.33 -4.72 8.14
N ALA A 189 8.39 -4.45 7.38
CA ALA A 189 8.39 -3.43 6.33
C ALA A 189 7.35 -3.73 5.24
N GLN A 190 7.23 -5.00 4.82
CA GLN A 190 6.21 -5.43 3.84
C GLN A 190 4.78 -5.25 4.38
N MET A 191 4.56 -5.48 5.67
CA MET A 191 3.26 -5.25 6.31
C MET A 191 2.96 -3.75 6.37
N LEU A 192 3.89 -2.93 6.86
CA LEU A 192 3.72 -1.47 6.90
C LEU A 192 3.53 -0.84 5.52
N GLU A 193 4.12 -1.42 4.49
CA GLU A 193 3.91 -0.97 3.12
C GLU A 193 2.46 -1.20 2.69
N ARG A 194 1.87 -2.36 3.02
CA ARG A 194 0.52 -2.76 2.59
C ARG A 194 -0.61 -2.17 3.42
N VAL A 195 -0.33 -1.79 4.67
CA VAL A 195 -1.32 -1.20 5.57
C VAL A 195 -1.88 0.10 5.01
N LEU A 196 -3.21 0.17 5.03
CA LEU A 196 -3.97 1.39 4.78
C LEU A 196 -4.20 2.09 6.12
N PRO A 197 -3.61 3.29 6.38
CA PRO A 197 -3.76 3.94 7.67
C PRO A 197 -5.21 4.34 7.93
N PRO A 198 -5.66 4.32 9.21
CA PRO A 198 -6.99 4.79 9.56
C PRO A 198 -7.08 6.31 9.41
N LEU A 199 -8.25 6.79 8.95
CA LEU A 199 -8.54 8.22 8.90
C LEU A 199 -9.04 8.74 10.26
N PRO A 200 -8.81 10.03 10.57
CA PRO A 200 -9.49 10.71 11.67
C PRO A 200 -11.02 10.66 11.49
N PRO A 201 -11.80 10.62 12.58
CA PRO A 201 -13.24 10.40 12.53
C PRO A 201 -13.96 11.50 11.72
N HIS A 202 -13.60 12.77 11.94
CA HIS A 202 -14.21 13.90 11.24
C HIS A 202 -13.98 13.89 9.72
N GLU A 203 -12.78 13.51 9.26
CA GLU A 203 -12.47 13.40 7.84
C GLU A 203 -13.23 12.22 7.21
N TRP A 204 -13.35 11.12 7.95
CA TRP A 204 -14.05 9.93 7.51
C TRP A 204 -15.56 10.17 7.36
N GLU A 205 -16.19 10.84 8.33
CA GLU A 205 -17.62 11.19 8.30
C GLU A 205 -17.94 12.22 7.20
N ASN A 206 -17.04 13.17 6.95
CA ASN A 206 -17.15 14.09 5.82
C ASN A 206 -17.06 13.34 4.48
N LEU A 207 -16.07 12.45 4.32
CA LEU A 207 -15.93 11.64 3.10
C LEU A 207 -17.13 10.71 2.88
N GLN A 208 -17.67 10.12 3.95
CA GLN A 208 -18.90 9.33 3.90
C GLN A 208 -20.08 10.18 3.42
N SER A 209 -20.25 11.38 3.98
CA SER A 209 -21.32 12.31 3.59
C SER A 209 -21.22 12.75 2.12
N LEU A 210 -19.98 12.96 1.65
CA LEU A 210 -19.68 13.27 0.25
C LEU A 210 -20.00 12.09 -0.68
N ALA A 211 -19.61 10.87 -0.30
CA ALA A 211 -19.82 9.66 -1.09
C ALA A 211 -21.32 9.30 -1.20
N LEU A 212 -22.05 9.37 -0.09
CA LEU A 212 -23.51 9.16 -0.07
C LEU A 212 -24.27 10.28 -0.80
N GLY A 213 -23.69 11.48 -0.88
CA GLY A 213 -24.29 12.64 -1.53
C GLY A 213 -25.15 13.50 -0.61
N ASN A 214 -25.04 13.33 0.71
CA ASN A 214 -25.69 14.19 1.70
C ASN A 214 -25.18 15.63 1.56
N THR A 215 -23.87 15.78 1.36
CA THR A 215 -23.25 17.07 1.07
C THR A 215 -23.19 17.31 -0.45
N LYS A 216 -23.78 18.42 -0.89
CA LYS A 216 -23.79 18.82 -2.31
C LYS A 216 -22.39 19.24 -2.76
N PHE A 217 -21.91 18.67 -3.87
CA PHE A 217 -20.68 19.12 -4.53
C PHE A 217 -20.88 20.54 -5.08
N ARG A 218 -20.08 21.51 -4.62
CA ARG A 218 -20.17 22.93 -5.01
C ARG A 218 -19.52 23.25 -6.36
N GLY A 219 -18.92 22.27 -7.05
CA GLY A 219 -18.18 22.52 -8.29
C GLY A 219 -16.75 23.01 -8.05
N PRO A 220 -15.94 23.10 -9.12
CA PRO A 220 -14.63 23.74 -9.06
C PRO A 220 -14.79 25.23 -8.73
N VAL A 221 -14.14 25.70 -7.67
CA VAL A 221 -14.14 27.11 -7.29
C VAL A 221 -13.46 27.93 -8.39
N PRO A 222 -14.09 29.00 -8.91
CA PRO A 222 -13.46 29.85 -9.92
C PRO A 222 -12.19 30.48 -9.36
N ARG A 223 -11.16 30.62 -10.21
CA ARG A 223 -9.91 31.29 -9.80
C ARG A 223 -10.24 32.75 -9.50
N ARG A 224 -9.79 33.26 -8.35
CA ARG A 224 -9.84 34.70 -8.07
C ARG A 224 -9.11 35.44 -9.21
N PRO A 225 -9.68 36.50 -9.80
CA PRO A 225 -8.95 37.33 -10.73
C PRO A 225 -7.71 37.85 -10.00
N GLY A 226 -6.52 37.59 -10.55
CA GLY A 226 -5.30 38.14 -9.98
C GLY A 226 -5.35 39.66 -10.12
N THR A 227 -4.85 40.40 -9.13
CA THR A 227 -4.54 41.83 -9.27
C THR A 227 -3.68 41.98 -10.51
N VAL A 228 -4.21 42.69 -11.50
CA VAL A 228 -3.57 42.87 -12.81
C VAL A 228 -2.49 43.93 -12.63
N ASP A 229 -1.35 43.56 -12.06
CA ASP A 229 -0.15 44.39 -12.19
C ASP A 229 0.23 44.33 -13.68
N GLY A 230 0.22 45.50 -14.35
CA GLY A 230 0.18 45.70 -15.82
C GLY A 230 1.37 45.18 -16.64
N SER A 231 1.87 43.98 -16.35
CA SER A 231 2.77 43.21 -17.19
C SER A 231 1.92 42.32 -18.09
N GLU A 232 1.68 42.79 -19.30
CA GLU A 232 0.99 42.10 -20.38
C GLU A 232 1.70 40.78 -20.72
N VAL A 233 1.25 39.67 -20.14
CA VAL A 233 1.61 38.33 -20.64
C VAL A 233 0.69 38.04 -21.82
N PRO A 234 1.21 37.91 -23.06
CA PRO A 234 0.37 37.92 -24.25
C PRO A 234 -0.58 36.72 -24.28
N LEU A 235 -1.85 37.04 -24.54
CA LEU A 235 -3.00 36.14 -24.68
C LEU A 235 -2.77 34.98 -25.68
N THR A 236 -1.78 35.12 -26.56
CA THR A 236 -1.48 34.21 -27.67
C THR A 236 -0.99 32.84 -27.21
N LEU A 237 -0.20 32.73 -26.13
CA LEU A 237 0.28 31.42 -25.64
C LEU A 237 -0.84 30.57 -25.02
N ARG A 238 -1.97 31.19 -24.64
CA ARG A 238 -3.11 30.50 -24.02
C ARG A 238 -3.97 29.75 -25.05
N ASN A 239 -3.99 30.21 -26.30
CA ASN A 239 -4.83 29.66 -27.36
C ASN A 239 -4.20 28.44 -28.04
N HIS A 240 -2.87 28.39 -28.20
CA HIS A 240 -2.19 27.22 -28.78
C HIS A 240 -2.29 25.96 -27.89
N ALA A 241 -2.42 26.10 -26.57
CA ALA A 241 -2.63 24.99 -25.66
C ALA A 241 -4.09 24.46 -25.64
N ALA A 242 -5.04 25.20 -26.22
CA ALA A 242 -6.42 24.77 -26.37
C ALA A 242 -6.61 23.97 -27.67
N MET A 243 -5.88 24.29 -28.74
CA MET A 243 -6.01 23.62 -30.04
C MET A 243 -5.33 22.25 -30.10
N THR A 244 -4.24 22.00 -29.35
CA THR A 244 -3.56 20.69 -29.32
C THR A 244 -4.22 19.67 -28.38
N ALA A 245 -5.30 20.03 -27.71
CA ALA A 245 -6.08 19.13 -26.85
C ALA A 245 -7.24 18.44 -27.58
N ALA A 246 -7.47 18.75 -28.86
CA ALA A 246 -8.61 18.27 -29.64
C ALA A 246 -8.30 17.08 -30.56
N THR A 247 -7.04 16.62 -30.64
CA THR A 247 -6.63 15.52 -31.53
C THR A 247 -6.24 14.30 -30.69
N GLY A 248 -7.24 13.54 -30.28
CA GLY A 248 -7.10 12.29 -29.55
C GLY A 248 -8.47 11.64 -29.40
N GLU A 249 -8.88 10.89 -30.41
CA GLU A 249 -10.04 9.99 -30.36
C GLU A 249 -9.75 8.91 -29.30
N GLY A 250 -10.30 9.10 -28.11
CA GLY A 250 -10.05 8.24 -26.95
C GLY A 250 -10.34 8.98 -25.64
N ASP A 251 -11.64 9.17 -25.37
CA ASP A 251 -12.26 9.71 -24.15
C ASP A 251 -11.76 11.09 -23.67
N GLY A 252 -12.50 12.13 -24.05
CA GLY A 252 -12.28 13.50 -23.60
C GLY A 252 -12.41 13.65 -22.07
N PRO A 253 -11.85 14.71 -21.47
CA PRO A 253 -11.92 14.93 -20.03
C PRO A 253 -13.38 14.97 -19.55
N HIS A 254 -13.73 14.16 -18.54
CA HIS A 254 -15.10 14.14 -18.03
C HIS A 254 -15.50 15.48 -17.42
N ASN A 255 -16.74 15.90 -17.63
CA ASN A 255 -17.27 17.05 -16.89
C ASN A 255 -17.38 16.69 -15.39
N LEU A 256 -16.87 17.57 -14.51
CA LEU A 256 -16.95 17.41 -13.05
C LEU A 256 -18.39 17.58 -12.56
N THR A 257 -19.24 16.59 -12.82
CA THR A 257 -20.62 16.56 -12.34
C THR A 257 -20.67 16.06 -10.89
N PRO A 258 -21.71 16.42 -10.11
CA PRO A 258 -21.90 15.89 -8.75
C PRO A 258 -21.97 14.35 -8.72
N ARG A 259 -22.56 13.72 -9.74
CA ARG A 259 -22.59 12.25 -9.86
C ARG A 259 -21.19 11.68 -10.03
N TYR A 260 -20.39 12.28 -10.91
CA TYR A 260 -19.01 11.85 -11.14
C TYR A 260 -18.16 11.96 -9.86
N MET A 261 -18.21 13.11 -9.19
CA MET A 261 -17.47 13.30 -7.93
C MET A 261 -17.90 12.33 -6.82
N ARG A 262 -19.20 12.04 -6.69
CA ARG A 262 -19.70 11.04 -5.75
C ARG A 262 -19.10 9.65 -6.00
N ARG A 263 -19.04 9.22 -7.26
CA ARG A 263 -18.37 7.95 -7.63
C ARG A 263 -16.88 7.97 -7.26
N MET A 264 -16.19 9.08 -7.51
CA MET A 264 -14.76 9.22 -7.17
C MET A 264 -14.51 9.18 -5.67
N TRP A 265 -15.34 9.85 -4.87
CA TRP A 265 -15.27 9.77 -3.41
C TRP A 265 -15.61 8.37 -2.90
N ALA A 266 -16.62 7.72 -3.46
CA ALA A 266 -16.96 6.33 -3.11
C ALA A 266 -15.78 5.37 -3.35
N ARG A 267 -15.06 5.48 -4.48
CA ARG A 267 -13.86 4.67 -4.76
C ARG A 267 -12.79 4.83 -3.68
N VAL A 268 -12.56 6.05 -3.22
CA VAL A 268 -11.56 6.33 -2.17
C VAL A 268 -12.07 5.88 -0.80
N PHE A 269 -13.35 6.10 -0.52
CA PHE A 269 -13.99 5.73 0.74
C PHE A 269 -13.90 4.23 1.05
N LEU A 270 -14.02 3.37 0.03
CA LEU A 270 -13.82 1.93 0.15
C LEU A 270 -12.42 1.54 0.68
N GLN A 271 -11.40 2.38 0.47
CA GLN A 271 -10.03 2.15 0.94
C GLN A 271 -9.75 2.80 2.30
N CYS A 272 -10.73 3.47 2.90
CA CYS A 272 -10.56 4.26 4.11
C CYS A 272 -11.13 3.54 5.33
N PRO A 273 -10.26 2.98 6.20
CA PRO A 273 -10.69 2.48 7.49
C PRO A 273 -10.83 3.64 8.48
N ARG A 274 -11.81 3.50 9.37
CA ARG A 274 -11.95 4.22 10.63
C ARG A 274 -11.61 3.26 11.75
N MET A 275 -10.88 3.75 12.74
CA MET A 275 -10.47 2.96 13.90
C MET A 275 -11.05 3.58 15.16
N SER A 276 -11.79 2.80 15.94
CA SER A 276 -12.32 3.17 17.25
C SER A 276 -11.88 2.13 18.28
N TYR A 277 -11.60 2.59 19.50
CA TYR A 277 -11.32 1.68 20.61
C TYR A 277 -12.62 1.29 21.28
N ASP A 278 -12.88 0.00 21.41
CA ASP A 278 -14.02 -0.52 22.16
C ASP A 278 -13.55 -0.96 23.54
N ALA A 279 -13.91 -0.18 24.56
CA ALA A 279 -13.50 -0.43 25.94
C ALA A 279 -14.09 -1.73 26.52
N GLY A 280 -15.25 -2.18 26.03
CA GLY A 280 -15.92 -3.38 26.55
C GLY A 280 -15.15 -4.66 26.18
N TRP A 281 -14.70 -4.75 24.94
CA TRP A 281 -14.03 -5.94 24.40
C TRP A 281 -12.50 -5.85 24.46
N LYS A 282 -11.96 -4.72 24.96
CA LYS A 282 -10.53 -4.36 24.92
C LYS A 282 -9.90 -4.54 23.54
N ASN A 283 -10.71 -4.38 22.50
CA ASN A 283 -10.33 -4.64 21.11
C ASN A 283 -10.48 -3.37 20.28
N TRP A 284 -9.64 -3.25 19.27
CA TRP A 284 -9.78 -2.21 18.27
C TRP A 284 -10.86 -2.60 17.28
N LYS A 285 -11.89 -1.76 17.17
CA LYS A 285 -12.93 -1.88 16.16
C LYS A 285 -12.50 -1.11 14.92
N ILE A 286 -12.47 -1.79 13.77
CA ILE A 286 -12.18 -1.16 12.48
C ILE A 286 -13.42 -1.21 11.62
N GLU A 287 -13.86 -0.05 11.18
CA GLU A 287 -14.98 0.13 10.26
C GLU A 287 -14.44 0.57 8.91
N TRP A 288 -14.85 -0.12 7.85
CA TRP A 288 -14.45 0.22 6.49
C TRP A 288 -15.57 1.00 5.81
N GLY A 289 -15.20 1.96 4.97
CA GLY A 289 -16.17 2.67 4.15
C GLY A 289 -16.85 1.71 3.18
N SER A 290 -18.19 1.75 3.15
CA SER A 290 -19.01 1.03 2.17
C SER A 290 -20.11 1.97 1.68
N VAL A 291 -20.33 1.98 0.37
CA VAL A 291 -21.42 2.73 -0.26
C VAL A 291 -22.38 1.71 -0.85
N PRO A 292 -23.64 1.63 -0.38
CA PRO A 292 -24.62 0.70 -0.91
C PRO A 292 -24.79 0.86 -2.43
N GLY A 293 -24.73 -0.24 -3.17
CA GLY A 293 -24.91 -0.26 -4.62
C GLY A 293 -23.74 0.31 -5.44
N PHE A 294 -22.64 0.71 -4.81
CA PHE A 294 -21.43 1.14 -5.51
C PHE A 294 -20.44 -0.03 -5.62
N GLN A 295 -20.18 -0.49 -6.84
CA GLN A 295 -19.07 -1.38 -7.14
C GLN A 295 -17.98 -0.60 -7.88
N PRO A 296 -16.70 -0.73 -7.47
CA PRO A 296 -15.60 -0.28 -8.31
C PRO A 296 -15.70 -1.01 -9.65
N ASP A 297 -15.85 -0.25 -10.72
CA ASP A 297 -15.63 -0.73 -12.07
C ASP A 297 -14.16 -1.15 -12.20
N ASP A 298 -13.92 -2.44 -12.49
CA ASP A 298 -12.59 -3.02 -12.78
C ASP A 298 -11.90 -2.40 -14.02
N SER A 299 -12.53 -1.42 -14.67
CA SER A 299 -12.01 -0.60 -15.77
C SER A 299 -10.87 0.34 -15.37
N THR A 300 -9.99 -0.06 -14.44
CA THR A 300 -8.74 0.64 -14.16
C THR A 300 -7.60 0.19 -15.09
N TRP A 301 -7.83 -0.87 -15.87
CA TRP A 301 -7.08 -1.13 -17.09
C TRP A 301 -8.01 -0.83 -18.28
N ASP A 302 -7.95 0.42 -18.74
CA ASP A 302 -8.39 0.78 -20.08
C ASP A 302 -7.43 0.07 -21.05
N VAL A 303 -7.63 -1.23 -21.22
CA VAL A 303 -7.18 -1.95 -22.41
C VAL A 303 -8.02 -1.35 -23.52
N ASP A 304 -7.37 -0.71 -24.50
CA ASP A 304 -8.06 -0.09 -25.64
C ASP A 304 -9.10 -1.07 -26.19
N GLU A 305 -10.28 -0.62 -26.64
CA GLU A 305 -11.29 -1.55 -27.18
C GLU A 305 -10.70 -2.43 -28.30
N ASP A 306 -9.72 -1.90 -29.04
CA ASP A 306 -8.94 -2.63 -30.03
C ASP A 306 -8.04 -3.71 -29.43
N GLU A 307 -7.41 -3.44 -28.29
CA GLU A 307 -6.65 -4.44 -27.54
C GLU A 307 -7.57 -5.49 -26.89
N LYS A 308 -8.76 -5.11 -26.38
CA LYS A 308 -9.74 -6.09 -25.88
C LYS A 308 -10.24 -6.98 -27.01
N LYS A 309 -10.53 -6.40 -28.17
CA LYS A 309 -10.95 -7.14 -29.38
C LYS A 309 -9.82 -8.02 -29.90
N TYR A 310 -8.58 -7.55 -29.87
CA TYR A 310 -7.39 -8.34 -30.19
C TYR A 310 -7.20 -9.51 -29.20
N LEU A 311 -7.31 -9.27 -27.89
CA LEU A 311 -7.21 -10.31 -26.86
C LEU A 311 -8.35 -11.34 -26.97
N LEU A 312 -9.58 -10.89 -27.19
CA LEU A 312 -10.71 -11.76 -27.48
C LEU A 312 -10.49 -12.60 -28.75
N LYS A 313 -9.90 -12.01 -29.79
CA LYS A 313 -9.52 -12.70 -31.04
C LYS A 313 -8.35 -13.67 -30.82
N LEU A 314 -7.38 -13.31 -29.97
CA LEU A 314 -6.20 -14.14 -29.66
C LEU A 314 -6.60 -15.43 -28.93
N PHE A 315 -7.65 -15.37 -28.12
CA PHE A 315 -8.21 -16.52 -27.40
C PHE A 315 -9.48 -17.10 -28.05
N GLU A 316 -9.81 -16.70 -29.29
CA GLU A 316 -10.97 -17.25 -30.01
C GLU A 316 -10.77 -18.77 -30.25
N GLY A 317 -11.64 -19.58 -29.65
CA GLY A 317 -11.58 -21.04 -29.73
C GLY A 317 -10.71 -21.71 -28.67
N VAL A 318 -10.42 -21.03 -27.57
CA VAL A 318 -9.83 -21.61 -26.35
C VAL A 318 -10.90 -21.63 -25.25
N ASP A 319 -11.10 -22.78 -24.59
CA ASP A 319 -12.03 -22.90 -23.47
C ASP A 319 -11.53 -22.12 -22.23
N ALA A 320 -12.42 -21.86 -21.25
CA ALA A 320 -12.08 -21.23 -19.96
C ALA A 320 -10.98 -21.96 -19.16
N LYS A 321 -10.62 -23.19 -19.56
CA LYS A 321 -9.52 -24.01 -19.00
C LYS A 321 -8.23 -23.94 -19.83
N GLY A 322 -8.15 -23.08 -20.85
CA GLY A 322 -6.95 -22.86 -21.66
C GLY A 322 -6.67 -23.94 -22.73
N LYS A 323 -7.65 -24.78 -23.07
CA LYS A 323 -7.50 -25.82 -24.11
C LYS A 323 -8.16 -25.39 -25.42
N LEU A 324 -7.54 -25.72 -26.56
CA LEU A 324 -8.16 -25.52 -27.87
C LEU A 324 -9.45 -26.34 -27.98
N MET A 325 -10.54 -25.70 -28.41
CA MET A 325 -11.79 -26.37 -28.72
C MET A 325 -11.63 -27.22 -30.00
N SER A 326 -12.17 -28.44 -29.97
CA SER A 326 -12.23 -29.34 -31.13
C SER A 326 -13.02 -28.71 -32.29
N SER A 327 -12.65 -29.02 -33.54
CA SER A 327 -13.23 -28.45 -34.77
C SER A 327 -14.76 -28.53 -34.80
N ASP A 328 -15.33 -29.65 -34.33
CA ASP A 328 -16.78 -29.87 -34.33
C ASP A 328 -17.54 -28.96 -33.35
N LYS A 329 -16.91 -28.63 -32.22
CA LYS A 329 -17.48 -27.71 -31.22
C LYS A 329 -17.37 -26.24 -31.63
N ARG A 330 -16.38 -25.90 -32.45
CA ARG A 330 -16.21 -24.55 -33.00
C ARG A 330 -17.28 -24.21 -34.04
N VAL A 331 -17.67 -25.20 -34.86
CA VAL A 331 -18.73 -25.05 -35.88
C VAL A 331 -20.11 -24.94 -35.25
N SER A 332 -20.41 -25.72 -34.20
CA SER A 332 -21.70 -25.65 -33.52
C SER A 332 -21.93 -24.32 -32.78
N LEU A 333 -20.88 -23.75 -32.16
CA LEU A 333 -20.98 -22.44 -31.50
C LEU A 333 -21.21 -21.29 -32.49
N ARG A 334 -20.56 -21.34 -33.67
CA ARG A 334 -20.77 -20.34 -34.74
C ARG A 334 -22.18 -20.41 -35.33
N ARG A 335 -22.75 -21.61 -35.47
CA ARG A 335 -24.15 -21.78 -35.91
C ARG A 335 -25.13 -21.20 -34.89
N LYS A 336 -24.90 -21.45 -33.59
CA LYS A 336 -25.75 -20.93 -32.51
C LYS A 336 -25.76 -19.40 -32.42
N GLY A 337 -24.59 -18.76 -32.59
CA GLY A 337 -24.51 -17.29 -32.62
C GLY A 337 -25.14 -16.64 -33.86
N ALA A 338 -25.22 -17.37 -34.98
CA ALA A 338 -25.90 -16.89 -36.19
C ALA A 338 -27.43 -16.97 -36.09
N GLU A 339 -27.96 -17.98 -35.39
CA GLU A 339 -29.40 -18.12 -35.13
C GLU A 339 -29.91 -17.07 -34.11
N ASP A 340 -29.12 -16.75 -33.08
CA ASP A 340 -29.47 -15.74 -32.07
C ASP A 340 -29.39 -14.28 -32.58
N SER A 341 -28.70 -14.05 -33.70
CA SER A 341 -28.63 -12.72 -34.33
C SER A 341 -29.73 -12.50 -35.38
N PHE A 342 -30.32 -13.57 -35.91
CA PHE A 342 -31.43 -13.49 -36.87
C PHE A 342 -32.80 -13.34 -36.17
N SER A 343 -32.94 -13.80 -34.93
CA SER A 343 -34.17 -13.69 -34.12
C SER A 343 -34.38 -12.32 -33.46
N LYS A 344 -33.44 -11.38 -33.62
CA LYS A 344 -33.50 -10.04 -33.00
C LYS A 344 -33.92 -8.92 -33.96
N THR A 345 -34.32 -9.28 -35.18
CA THR A 345 -34.76 -8.37 -36.25
C THR A 345 -36.25 -8.52 -36.61
N GLU A 346 -36.97 -9.42 -35.95
CA GLU A 346 -38.44 -9.55 -36.05
C GLU A 346 -39.08 -9.40 -34.67
N GLU A 347 -39.12 -8.17 -34.17
CA GLU A 347 -40.12 -7.68 -33.19
C GLU A 347 -40.28 -6.16 -33.30
#